data_AF-A0A7X0C1D6-F1
#
_entry.id   AF-A0A7X0C1D6-F1
#
_cell.length_a   1.000
_cell.length_b   1.000
_cell.length_c   1.000
_cell.angle_alpha   90.00
_cell.angle_beta   90.00
_cell.angle_gamma   90.00
#
_symmetry.space_group_name_H-M   'P 1'
#
loop_
_entity.id
_entity.type
_entity.pdbx_description
1 polymer ?
#
loop_
_entity_poly.entity_id
_entity_poly.type
_entity_poly.pdbx_seq_one_letter_code
_entity_poly.pdbx_strand_id
1 'polypeptide(L)'
;MGMPERGFAPGDGPAAKVSVSLRTGNIRAVRERVGARGFSAYVDAAVERQIERDLLEEALQANEAAGPIPQSLRDEAAELFRRAKSAPELQGEDEWRAHEAG
;
A
#
# COMPACT_ATOMS: atom_id res chain seq x y z
N MET A 1 10.17 -21.10 21.12
CA MET A 1 9.86 -19.68 20.89
C MET A 1 9.69 -19.51 19.39
N GLY A 2 8.46 -19.71 18.89
CA GLY A 2 8.17 -19.59 17.46
C GLY A 2 8.18 -18.12 17.09
N MET A 3 8.95 -17.74 16.08
CA MET A 3 8.85 -16.41 15.47
C MET A 3 7.37 -16.20 15.08
N PRO A 4 6.78 -15.02 15.29
CA PRO A 4 5.47 -14.77 14.73
C PRO A 4 5.62 -14.99 13.23
N GLU A 5 4.79 -15.84 12.64
CA GLU A 5 4.61 -15.81 11.20
C GLU A 5 4.18 -14.38 10.90
N ARG A 6 5.12 -13.56 10.42
CA ARG A 6 4.75 -12.38 9.66
C ARG A 6 4.12 -12.98 8.41
N GLY A 7 2.82 -13.24 8.51
CA GLY A 7 2.03 -13.81 7.43
C GLY A 7 2.23 -12.96 6.19
N PHE A 8 2.20 -13.61 5.03
CA PHE A 8 2.32 -12.92 3.75
C PHE A 8 1.31 -11.76 3.70
N ALA A 9 1.75 -10.58 3.25
CA ALA A 9 0.83 -9.49 2.97
C ALA A 9 -0.10 -9.88 1.80
N PRO A 10 -1.22 -9.19 1.58
CA PRO A 10 -2.02 -9.39 0.37
C PRO A 10 -1.13 -9.31 -0.89
N GLY A 11 -1.23 -10.29 -1.78
CA GLY A 11 -0.39 -10.39 -2.99
C GLY A 11 0.95 -11.13 -2.80
N ASP A 12 1.39 -11.38 -1.57
CA ASP A 12 2.64 -12.07 -1.29
C ASP A 12 2.47 -13.58 -1.06
N GLY A 13 3.57 -14.31 -1.28
CA GLY A 13 3.68 -15.72 -0.94
C GLY A 13 3.35 -16.70 -2.08
N PRO A 14 3.47 -18.01 -1.81
CA PRO A 14 3.24 -19.03 -2.83
C PRO A 14 1.74 -19.20 -3.12
N ALA A 15 1.41 -19.39 -4.40
CA ALA A 15 0.03 -19.66 -4.80
C ALA A 15 -0.47 -20.99 -4.23
N ALA A 16 -1.64 -20.95 -3.56
CA ALA A 16 -2.33 -22.12 -3.05
C ALA A 16 -3.66 -22.33 -3.79
N LYS A 17 -4.05 -23.60 -4.02
CA LYS A 17 -5.33 -23.92 -4.66
C LYS A 17 -6.45 -23.87 -3.62
N VAL A 18 -7.45 -23.02 -3.88
CA VAL A 18 -8.68 -22.92 -3.10
C VAL A 18 -9.87 -23.08 -4.05
N SER A 19 -10.89 -23.82 -3.62
CA SER A 19 -12.12 -24.02 -4.41
C SER A 19 -13.23 -23.12 -3.90
N VAL A 20 -13.77 -22.27 -4.78
CA VAL A 20 -14.87 -21.35 -4.49
C VAL A 20 -15.88 -21.33 -5.64
N SER A 21 -17.13 -21.00 -5.33
CA SER A 21 -18.17 -20.79 -6.33
C SER A 21 -18.13 -19.38 -6.88
N LEU A 22 -18.11 -19.26 -8.21
CA LEU A 22 -18.19 -17.98 -8.93
C LEU A 22 -19.40 -17.99 -9.86
N ARG A 23 -20.08 -16.86 -9.99
CA ARG A 23 -21.19 -16.73 -10.94
C ARG A 23 -20.68 -16.98 -12.36
N THR A 24 -21.42 -17.77 -13.15
CA THR A 24 -21.06 -18.11 -14.54
C THR A 24 -20.78 -16.87 -15.40
N GLY A 25 -21.55 -15.79 -15.19
CA GLY A 25 -21.33 -14.51 -15.87
C GLY A 25 -19.95 -13.91 -15.58
N ASN A 26 -19.48 -13.96 -14.32
CA ASN A 26 -18.16 -13.47 -13.93
C ASN A 26 -17.06 -14.34 -14.56
N ILE A 27 -17.23 -15.66 -14.54
CA ILE A 27 -16.28 -16.59 -15.17
C ILE A 27 -16.12 -16.26 -16.66
N ARG A 28 -17.25 -16.06 -17.35
CA ARG A 28 -17.25 -15.68 -18.77
C ARG A 28 -16.54 -14.34 -18.99
N ALA A 29 -16.91 -13.31 -18.24
CA ALA A 29 -16.36 -11.96 -18.40
C ALA A 29 -14.83 -11.92 -18.18
N VAL A 30 -14.33 -12.64 -17.17
CA VAL A 30 -12.89 -12.73 -16.93
C VAL A 30 -12.19 -13.48 -18.06
N ARG A 31 -12.75 -14.62 -18.50
CA ARG A 31 -12.16 -15.38 -19.62
C ARG A 31 -12.13 -14.59 -20.93
N GLU A 32 -13.16 -13.81 -21.23
CA GLU A 32 -13.18 -12.91 -22.39
C GLU A 32 -12.08 -11.84 -22.29
N ARG A 33 -11.77 -11.36 -21.09
CA ARG A 33 -10.78 -10.32 -20.84
C ARG A 33 -9.33 -10.82 -20.90
N VAL A 34 -9.02 -11.96 -20.27
CA VAL A 34 -7.62 -12.43 -20.06
C VAL A 34 -7.33 -13.82 -20.64
N GLY A 35 -8.32 -14.44 -21.28
CA GLY A 35 -8.23 -15.83 -21.74
C GLY A 35 -8.19 -16.85 -20.61
N ALA A 36 -8.04 -18.14 -20.97
CA ALA A 36 -8.04 -19.22 -20.00
C ALA A 36 -6.78 -19.24 -19.10
N ARG A 37 -5.61 -18.92 -19.67
CA ARG A 37 -4.33 -18.93 -18.95
C ARG A 37 -4.17 -17.78 -17.97
N GLY A 38 -4.82 -16.64 -18.23
CA GLY A 38 -4.79 -15.47 -17.36
C GLY A 38 -5.81 -15.49 -16.23
N PHE A 39 -6.72 -16.48 -16.18
CA PHE A 39 -7.86 -16.45 -15.28
C PHE A 39 -7.45 -16.39 -13.80
N SER A 40 -6.56 -17.28 -13.37
CA SER A 40 -6.12 -17.33 -11.97
C SER A 40 -5.38 -16.06 -11.57
N ALA A 41 -4.44 -15.58 -12.38
CA ALA A 41 -3.69 -14.34 -12.11
C ALA A 41 -4.61 -13.11 -12.05
N TYR A 42 -5.65 -13.06 -12.89
CA TYR A 42 -6.62 -11.98 -12.84
C TYR A 42 -7.43 -12.00 -11.55
N VAL A 43 -7.90 -13.17 -11.13
CA VAL A 43 -8.68 -13.32 -9.89
C VAL A 43 -7.81 -12.99 -8.67
N ASP A 44 -6.57 -13.48 -8.64
CA ASP A 44 -5.60 -13.22 -7.57
C ASP A 44 -5.36 -11.72 -7.37
N ALA A 45 -4.98 -11.03 -8.44
CA ALA A 45 -4.77 -9.58 -8.41
C ALA A 45 -6.07 -8.79 -8.13
N ALA A 46 -7.24 -9.33 -8.49
CA ALA A 46 -8.51 -8.69 -8.17
C ALA A 46 -8.87 -8.80 -6.68
N VAL A 47 -8.54 -9.93 -6.05
CA VAL A 47 -8.72 -10.15 -4.61
C VAL A 47 -7.76 -9.25 -3.83
N GLU A 48 -6.49 -9.19 -4.22
CA GLU A 48 -5.49 -8.30 -3.62
C GLU A 48 -5.97 -6.84 -3.61
N ARG A 49 -6.34 -6.30 -4.78
CA ARG A 49 -6.86 -4.93 -4.89
C ARG A 49 -8.12 -4.68 -4.05
N GLN A 50 -8.96 -5.69 -3.86
CA GLN A 50 -10.16 -5.52 -3.03
C GLN A 50 -9.77 -5.44 -1.56
N ILE A 51 -8.87 -6.31 -1.09
CA ILE A 51 -8.37 -6.27 0.28
C ILE A 51 -7.68 -4.94 0.58
N GLU A 52 -6.81 -4.46 -0.33
CA GLU A 52 -6.16 -3.16 -0.18
C GLU A 52 -7.17 -2.02 -0.05
N ARG A 53 -8.25 -2.06 -0.86
CA ARG A 53 -9.32 -1.06 -0.79
C ARG A 53 -10.08 -1.12 0.51
N ASP A 54 -10.41 -2.31 0.99
CA ASP A 54 -11.12 -2.49 2.26
C ASP A 54 -10.26 -1.96 3.43
N LEU A 55 -8.95 -2.27 3.44
CA LEU A 55 -8.01 -1.75 4.44
C LEU A 55 -7.86 -0.22 4.39
N LEU A 56 -7.83 0.37 3.18
CA LEU A 56 -7.79 1.83 3.02
C LEU A 56 -9.07 2.49 3.53
N GLU A 57 -10.23 1.88 3.30
CA GLU A 57 -11.51 2.38 3.77
C GLU A 57 -11.61 2.30 5.30
N GLU A 58 -11.16 1.20 5.90
CA GLU A 58 -11.05 1.07 7.37
C GLU A 58 -10.14 2.14 7.98
N ALA A 59 -8.97 2.38 7.36
CA ALA A 59 -8.03 3.40 7.81
C ALA A 59 -8.62 4.82 7.70
N LEU A 60 -9.36 5.10 6.62
CA LEU A 60 -10.04 6.38 6.42
C LEU A 60 -11.13 6.59 7.48
N GLN A 61 -11.98 5.60 7.70
CA GLN A 61 -13.03 5.66 8.73
C GLN A 61 -12.45 5.88 10.13
N ALA A 62 -11.34 5.20 10.46
CA ALA A 62 -10.65 5.40 11.72
C ALA A 62 -10.09 6.83 11.85
N ASN A 63 -9.54 7.39 10.77
CA ASN A 63 -9.04 8.76 10.74
C ASN A 63 -10.17 9.79 10.91
N GLU A 64 -11.28 9.61 10.20
CA GLU A 64 -12.46 10.48 10.30
C GLU A 64 -13.04 10.46 11.71
N ALA A 65 -13.10 9.28 12.34
CA ALA A 65 -13.57 9.13 13.72
C ALA A 65 -12.64 9.80 14.75
N ALA A 66 -11.33 9.83 14.50
CA ALA A 66 -10.37 10.52 15.36
C ALA A 66 -10.48 12.05 15.28
N GLY A 67 -10.99 12.57 14.17
CA GLY A 67 -11.17 14.00 13.94
C GLY A 67 -9.87 14.74 13.59
N PRO A 68 -9.92 16.08 13.47
CA PRO A 68 -8.77 16.86 13.04
C PRO A 68 -7.64 16.81 14.08
N ILE A 69 -6.40 16.76 13.58
CA ILE A 69 -5.21 16.86 14.44
C ILE A 69 -5.30 18.16 15.27
N PRO A 70 -5.09 18.15 16.59
CA PRO A 70 -5.04 19.36 17.39
C PRO A 70 -3.99 20.36 16.89
N GLN A 71 -4.29 21.67 16.95
CA GLN A 71 -3.37 22.71 16.47
C GLN A 71 -2.02 22.67 17.19
N SER A 72 -2.03 22.42 18.51
CA SER A 72 -0.80 22.30 19.31
C SER A 72 0.14 21.21 18.79
N LEU A 73 -0.40 20.05 18.40
CA LEU A 73 0.38 18.96 17.83
C LEU A 73 0.91 19.31 16.44
N ARG A 74 0.14 20.07 15.64
CA ARG A 74 0.63 20.59 14.35
C ARG A 74 1.80 21.56 14.54
N ASP A 75 1.70 22.46 15.51
CA ASP A 75 2.73 23.47 15.79
C ASP A 75 4.01 22.80 16.28
N GLU A 76 3.89 21.83 17.20
CA GLU A 76 5.01 21.03 17.69
C GLU A 76 5.69 20.24 16.57
N ALA A 77 4.91 19.56 15.72
CA ALA A 77 5.45 18.82 14.57
C ALA A 77 6.16 19.74 13.57
N ALA A 78 5.60 20.93 13.32
CA ALA A 78 6.20 21.91 12.42
C ALA A 78 7.53 22.45 12.97
N GLU A 79 7.62 22.68 14.28
CA GLU A 79 8.87 23.11 14.92
C GLU A 79 9.93 22.00 14.89
N LEU A 80 9.54 20.75 15.19
CA LEU A 80 10.43 19.60 15.07
C LEU A 80 10.98 19.45 13.65
N PHE A 81 10.12 19.57 12.64
CA PHE A 81 10.50 19.48 11.24
C PHE A 81 11.45 20.61 10.83
N ARG A 82 11.17 21.87 11.23
CA ARG A 82 12.06 23.01 11.01
C ARG A 82 13.44 22.78 11.62
N ARG A 83 13.49 22.34 12.87
CA ARG A 83 14.74 22.04 13.57
C ARG A 83 15.55 20.95 12.86
N ALA A 84 14.90 19.87 12.42
CA ALA A 84 15.57 18.82 11.66
C ALA A 84 16.13 19.37 10.34
N LYS A 85 15.36 20.14 9.57
CA LYS A 85 15.83 20.72 8.30
C LYS A 85 16.90 21.81 8.44
N SER A 86 17.02 22.44 9.61
CA SER A 86 18.07 23.42 9.90
C SER A 86 19.35 22.80 10.47
N ALA A 87 19.37 21.47 10.67
CA ALA A 87 20.55 20.74 11.07
C ALA A 87 21.59 20.77 9.93
N PRO A 88 22.83 21.22 10.19
CA PRO A 88 23.87 21.37 9.16
C PRO A 88 24.24 20.04 8.49
N GLU A 89 24.11 18.93 9.19
CA GLU A 89 24.30 17.57 8.65
C GLU A 89 23.29 17.16 7.56
N LEU A 90 22.17 17.87 7.43
CA LEU A 90 21.12 17.62 6.41
C LEU A 90 21.08 18.69 5.32
N GLN A 91 22.02 19.64 5.31
CA GLN A 91 22.12 20.72 4.32
C GLN A 91 23.04 20.37 3.13
N GLY A 92 23.64 19.17 3.12
CA GLY A 92 24.49 18.67 2.05
C GLY A 92 23.69 18.08 0.87
N GLU A 93 23.00 18.92 0.10
CA GLU A 93 22.45 18.56 -1.20
C GLU A 93 22.77 19.62 -2.26
N ASP A 94 24.06 19.91 -2.46
CA ASP A 94 24.56 20.56 -3.70
C ASP A 94 25.34 19.58 -4.60
N GLU A 95 25.59 18.34 -4.16
CA GLU A 95 26.31 17.33 -4.98
C GLU A 95 25.46 16.73 -6.11
N TRP A 96 24.12 16.75 -6.02
CA TRP A 96 23.26 16.15 -7.05
C TRP A 96 23.16 16.95 -8.36
N ARG A 97 23.48 18.26 -8.36
CA ARG A 97 23.52 19.06 -9.60
C ARG A 97 24.82 18.98 -10.38
N ALA A 98 25.90 18.43 -9.79
CA ALA A 98 27.18 18.29 -10.47
C ALA A 98 27.25 17.05 -11.38
N HIS A 99 26.37 16.06 -11.17
CA HIS A 99 26.41 14.78 -11.89
C HIS A 99 25.62 14.76 -13.23
N GLU A 100 24.89 15.83 -13.57
CA GLU A 100 24.17 15.97 -14.85
C GLU A 100 24.92 16.82 -15.90
N ALA A 101 26.09 17.36 -15.56
CA ALA A 101 26.93 18.12 -16.49
C ALA A 101 28.31 17.45 -16.63
N GLY A 102 28.35 16.26 -17.24
CA GLY A 102 29.57 15.50 -17.56
C GLY A 102 29.41 14.65 -18.80
#